data_AF-A0A267GLL2-F1
#
_entry.id   AF-A0A267GLL2-F1
#
_cell.length_a   1.000
_cell.length_b   1.000
_cell.length_c   1.000
_cell.angle_alpha   90.00
_cell.angle_beta   90.00
_cell.angle_gamma   90.00
#
_symmetry.space_group_name_H-M   'P 1'
#
loop_
_entity.id
_entity.type
_entity.pdbx_description
1 polymer ?
#
loop_
_entity_poly.entity_id
_entity_poly.type
_entity_poly.pdbx_seq_one_letter_code
_entity_poly.pdbx_strand_id
1 'polypeptide(L)'
;SENYDTAKASGEKSDTAKASGEKSDTAKASGEKSDTDKVPSEKYDTAKASGEKSDTAKASGEKSDTDKVPREKSDTAKASGEKSDTAKASGEKSDTAKASGEKSDTAKASGEKSDTAKASGEKSDTAKASGEKSDTAKASGEKSDTAKASGEKYDTAKASG
;
A
#
# COMPACT_ATOMS: atom_id res chain seq x y z
N SER A 1 -28.47 -8.69 -5.98
CA SER A 1 -27.95 -7.35 -5.69
C SER A 1 -26.44 -7.42 -5.56
N GLU A 2 -25.75 -6.57 -6.31
CA GLU A 2 -24.37 -6.17 -6.03
C GLU A 2 -24.46 -5.04 -5.01
N ASN A 3 -23.91 -5.24 -3.81
CA ASN A 3 -23.81 -4.18 -2.81
C ASN A 3 -22.46 -3.50 -3.00
N TYR A 4 -22.50 -2.17 -3.13
CA TYR A 4 -21.33 -1.32 -3.26
C TYR A 4 -21.32 -0.38 -2.06
N ASP A 5 -20.32 -0.48 -1.20
CA ASP A 5 -20.18 0.39 -0.04
C ASP A 5 -19.09 1.44 -0.29
N THR A 6 -19.44 2.71 -0.12
CA THR A 6 -18.51 3.84 -0.30
C THR A 6 -18.46 4.70 0.96
N ALA A 7 -17.28 4.82 1.56
CA ALA A 7 -17.02 5.69 2.70
C ALA A 7 -16.11 6.87 2.30
N LYS A 8 -16.42 8.08 2.78
CA LYS A 8 -15.57 9.27 2.56
C LYS A 8 -15.49 10.12 3.82
N ALA A 9 -14.28 10.50 4.23
CA ALA A 9 -14.01 11.43 5.34
C ALA A 9 -13.11 12.60 4.89
N SER A 10 -13.25 13.79 5.51
CA SER A 10 -12.43 14.98 5.23
C SER A 10 -12.36 15.96 6.42
N GLY A 11 -11.18 16.49 6.75
CA GLY A 11 -10.99 17.31 7.97
C GLY A 11 -9.56 17.83 8.24
N GLU A 12 -9.47 18.86 9.10
CA GLU A 12 -8.20 19.52 9.51
C GLU A 12 -7.50 18.87 10.72
N LYS A 13 -8.10 17.83 11.31
CA LYS A 13 -7.56 17.03 12.43
C LYS A 13 -8.03 15.57 12.28
N SER A 14 -7.27 14.64 12.87
CA SER A 14 -7.26 13.20 12.55
C SER A 14 -8.59 12.59 12.06
N ASP A 15 -8.63 12.15 10.81
CA ASP A 15 -9.79 11.46 10.22
C ASP A 15 -9.58 9.94 10.17
N THR A 16 -10.66 9.19 10.37
CA THR A 16 -10.68 7.74 10.18
C THR A 16 -11.88 7.34 9.33
N ALA A 17 -11.62 6.74 8.18
CA ALA A 17 -12.61 6.13 7.32
C ALA A 17 -12.59 4.60 7.49
N LYS A 18 -13.77 3.98 7.54
CA LYS A 18 -13.92 2.52 7.54
C LYS A 18 -15.12 2.13 6.68
N ALA A 19 -14.92 1.18 5.77
CA ALA A 19 -15.98 0.54 4.98
C ALA A 19 -16.02 -0.98 5.29
N SER A 20 -17.11 -1.67 4.97
CA SER A 20 -17.21 -3.14 5.05
C SER A 20 -18.38 -3.66 4.21
N GLY A 21 -18.15 -4.66 3.34
CA GLY A 21 -19.16 -5.21 2.43
C GLY A 21 -18.74 -6.51 1.72
N GLU A 22 -19.70 -7.18 1.07
CA GLU A 22 -19.50 -8.50 0.43
C GLU A 22 -19.17 -8.44 -1.07
N LYS A 23 -19.30 -7.27 -1.74
CA LYS A 23 -19.24 -7.22 -3.21
C LYS A 23 -18.41 -6.13 -3.86
N SER A 24 -18.05 -5.03 -3.19
CA SER A 24 -16.96 -4.10 -3.56
C SER A 24 -17.00 -2.92 -2.61
N ASP A 25 -15.88 -2.59 -1.99
CA ASP A 25 -15.79 -1.45 -1.08
C ASP A 25 -14.78 -0.41 -1.58
N THR A 26 -15.12 0.86 -1.39
CA THR A 26 -14.20 1.96 -1.62
C THR A 26 -14.23 2.92 -0.44
N ALA A 27 -13.06 3.17 0.14
CA ALA A 27 -12.91 4.20 1.15
C ALA A 27 -11.90 5.26 0.71
N LYS A 28 -12.18 6.50 1.13
CA LYS A 28 -11.36 7.67 0.85
C LYS A 28 -11.27 8.58 2.07
N ALA A 29 -10.06 8.93 2.48
CA ALA A 29 -9.83 9.93 3.53
C ALA A 29 -8.88 11.04 3.02
N SER A 30 -9.09 12.27 3.47
CA SER A 30 -8.23 13.41 3.13
C SER A 30 -8.08 14.43 4.26
N GLY A 31 -6.86 14.76 4.68
CA GLY A 31 -6.63 15.67 5.80
C GLY A 31 -5.21 16.16 6.07
N GLU A 32 -5.12 17.24 6.83
CA GLU A 32 -3.91 18.06 7.00
C GLU A 32 -2.96 17.56 8.10
N LYS A 33 -3.37 16.56 8.91
CA LYS A 33 -2.61 16.09 10.07
C LYS A 33 -2.39 14.58 10.12
N SER A 34 -3.43 13.76 10.02
CA SER A 34 -3.32 12.30 10.04
C SER A 34 -4.59 11.66 9.50
N ASP A 35 -4.50 10.84 8.46
CA ASP A 35 -5.66 10.10 7.97
C ASP A 35 -5.41 8.60 8.05
N THR A 36 -6.44 7.86 8.43
CA THR A 36 -6.42 6.40 8.44
C THR A 36 -7.61 5.86 7.67
N ASP A 37 -7.33 5.03 6.68
CA ASP A 37 -8.33 4.31 5.92
C ASP A 37 -8.23 2.80 6.18
N LYS A 38 -9.37 2.12 6.36
CA LYS A 38 -9.46 0.68 6.58
C LYS A 38 -10.64 0.07 5.83
N VAL A 39 -10.36 -0.92 4.99
CA VAL A 39 -11.38 -1.62 4.20
C VAL A 39 -11.20 -3.14 4.31
N PRO A 40 -12.13 -3.86 4.98
CA PRO A 40 -12.29 -5.32 4.87
C PRO A 40 -13.41 -5.78 3.90
N SER A 41 -13.12 -6.65 2.91
CA SER A 41 -14.15 -7.35 2.09
C SER A 41 -13.78 -8.76 1.58
N GLU A 42 -14.77 -9.43 0.98
CA GLU A 42 -14.67 -10.76 0.36
C GLU A 42 -14.36 -10.75 -1.15
N LYS A 43 -14.35 -9.58 -1.81
CA LYS A 43 -14.24 -9.52 -3.27
C LYS A 43 -13.29 -8.47 -3.82
N TYR A 44 -13.45 -7.20 -3.48
CA TYR A 44 -12.68 -6.12 -4.10
C TYR A 44 -12.64 -4.91 -3.18
N ASP A 45 -11.43 -4.51 -2.77
CA ASP A 45 -11.23 -3.38 -1.90
C ASP A 45 -10.32 -2.33 -2.51
N THR A 46 -10.70 -1.06 -2.32
CA THR A 46 -9.82 0.07 -2.63
C THR A 46 -9.84 1.08 -1.51
N ALA A 47 -8.71 1.21 -0.82
CA ALA A 47 -8.48 2.26 0.16
C ALA A 47 -7.61 3.36 -0.45
N LYS A 48 -7.96 4.63 -0.21
CA LYS A 48 -7.16 5.79 -0.63
C LYS A 48 -7.09 6.84 0.47
N ALA A 49 -5.89 7.17 0.90
CA ALA A 49 -5.64 8.28 1.83
C ALA A 49 -4.77 9.34 1.15
N SER A 50 -4.95 10.63 1.49
CA SER A 50 -4.12 11.73 0.96
C SER A 50 -3.99 12.91 1.93
N GLY A 51 -2.82 13.56 2.00
CA GLY A 51 -2.65 14.86 2.69
C GLY A 51 -1.20 15.30 2.93
N GLU A 52 -0.93 16.13 3.97
CA GLU A 52 0.39 16.80 4.15
C GLU A 52 1.34 16.28 5.25
N LYS A 53 0.84 15.64 6.32
CA LYS A 53 1.66 15.21 7.49
C LYS A 53 1.87 13.70 7.70
N SER A 54 0.83 12.88 7.78
CA SER A 54 0.94 11.41 7.85
C SER A 54 -0.32 10.74 7.28
N ASP A 55 -0.16 9.64 6.53
CA ASP A 55 -1.27 8.80 6.06
C ASP A 55 -1.03 7.32 6.28
N THR A 56 -2.12 6.59 6.50
CA THR A 56 -2.11 5.14 6.47
C THR A 56 -3.35 4.59 5.79
N ALA A 57 -3.17 3.81 4.73
CA ALA A 57 -4.22 3.00 4.14
C ALA A 57 -3.98 1.52 4.46
N LYS A 58 -5.06 0.79 4.73
CA LYS A 58 -5.05 -0.66 4.89
C LYS A 58 -6.27 -1.28 4.21
N ALA A 59 -6.05 -2.14 3.24
CA ALA A 59 -7.05 -3.07 2.72
C ALA A 59 -6.76 -4.50 3.18
N SER A 60 -7.82 -5.29 3.31
CA SER A 60 -7.73 -6.74 3.53
C SER A 60 -8.90 -7.48 2.89
N GLY A 61 -8.64 -8.52 2.08
CA GLY A 61 -9.71 -9.27 1.44
C GLY A 61 -9.33 -10.56 0.69
N GLU A 62 -10.36 -11.30 0.24
CA GLU A 62 -10.22 -12.67 -0.24
C GLU A 62 -9.87 -12.78 -1.75
N LYS A 63 -9.91 -11.67 -2.49
CA LYS A 63 -9.75 -11.70 -3.97
C LYS A 63 -8.89 -10.60 -4.56
N SER A 64 -9.06 -9.35 -4.18
CA SER A 64 -8.28 -8.25 -4.77
C SER A 64 -8.30 -7.01 -3.91
N ASP A 65 -7.12 -6.60 -3.46
CA ASP A 65 -6.95 -5.42 -2.62
C ASP A 65 -6.05 -4.40 -3.27
N THR A 66 -6.41 -3.13 -3.16
CA THR A 66 -5.56 -2.04 -3.60
C THR A 66 -5.54 -0.90 -2.60
N ASP A 67 -4.33 -0.61 -2.11
CA ASP A 67 -4.06 0.55 -1.29
C ASP A 67 -3.27 1.59 -2.08
N LYS A 68 -3.65 2.86 -1.93
CA LYS A 68 -2.89 3.99 -2.46
C LYS A 68 -2.78 5.12 -1.46
N VAL A 69 -1.58 5.65 -1.30
CA VAL A 69 -1.32 6.79 -0.43
C VAL A 69 -0.36 7.79 -1.09
N PRO A 70 -0.84 8.99 -1.48
CA PRO A 70 0.02 10.15 -1.83
C PRO A 70 0.19 11.20 -0.70
N ARG A 71 1.42 11.70 -0.41
CA ARG A 71 1.70 12.69 0.67
C ARG A 71 3.03 13.48 0.55
N GLU A 72 3.20 14.60 1.29
CA GLU A 72 4.47 15.36 1.44
C GLU A 72 5.43 14.88 2.56
N LYS A 73 5.03 14.01 3.49
CA LYS A 73 5.86 13.71 4.69
C LYS A 73 6.00 12.24 5.04
N SER A 74 4.90 11.53 5.26
CA SER A 74 4.96 10.11 5.60
C SER A 74 3.71 9.39 5.15
N ASP A 75 3.91 8.27 4.49
CA ASP A 75 2.82 7.41 4.06
C ASP A 75 3.13 5.93 4.26
N THR A 76 2.07 5.18 4.51
CA THR A 76 2.13 3.74 4.65
C THR A 76 0.91 3.10 4.00
N ALA A 77 1.16 2.26 3.00
CA ALA A 77 0.15 1.42 2.35
C ALA A 77 0.35 -0.04 2.78
N LYS A 78 -0.73 -0.76 3.14
CA LYS A 78 -0.69 -2.14 3.61
C LYS A 78 -1.86 -2.96 3.08
N ALA A 79 -1.66 -3.68 1.98
CA ALA A 79 -2.64 -4.62 1.45
C ALA A 79 -2.35 -6.05 1.97
N SER A 80 -3.40 -6.87 2.14
CA SER A 80 -3.25 -8.29 2.50
C SER A 80 -4.44 -9.15 2.06
N GLY A 81 -4.20 -10.25 1.34
CA GLY A 81 -5.26 -11.06 0.78
C GLY A 81 -4.85 -12.39 0.13
N GLU A 82 -5.82 -13.23 -0.24
CA GLU A 82 -5.55 -14.60 -0.72
C GLU A 82 -5.21 -14.70 -2.22
N LYS A 83 -5.46 -13.66 -3.02
CA LYS A 83 -5.34 -13.79 -4.48
C LYS A 83 -4.53 -12.69 -5.16
N SER A 84 -4.71 -11.42 -4.82
CA SER A 84 -3.99 -10.33 -5.49
C SER A 84 -3.96 -9.07 -4.64
N ASP A 85 -2.77 -8.67 -4.22
CA ASP A 85 -2.58 -7.48 -3.40
C ASP A 85 -1.70 -6.46 -4.11
N THR A 86 -2.12 -5.20 -4.03
CA THR A 86 -1.30 -4.10 -4.51
C THR A 86 -1.27 -2.96 -3.51
N ALA A 87 -0.09 -2.71 -2.96
CA ALA A 87 0.18 -1.53 -2.15
C ALA A 87 1.01 -0.51 -2.94
N LYS A 88 0.54 0.73 -3.00
CA LYS A 88 1.30 1.85 -3.58
C LYS A 88 1.42 3.01 -2.60
N ALA A 89 2.65 3.44 -2.39
CA ALA A 89 3.07 4.55 -1.56
C ALA A 89 3.80 5.57 -2.44
N SER A 90 3.59 6.87 -2.21
CA SER A 90 4.30 7.95 -2.90
C SER A 90 4.38 9.23 -2.07
N GLY A 91 5.56 9.83 -1.95
CA GLY A 91 5.74 11.07 -1.20
C GLY A 91 7.14 11.69 -1.15
N GLU A 92 7.26 12.87 -0.55
CA GLU A 92 8.52 13.66 -0.60
C GLU A 92 9.55 13.31 0.49
N LYS A 93 9.20 12.48 1.49
CA LYS A 93 10.13 12.21 2.61
C LYS A 93 10.23 10.78 3.07
N SER A 94 9.15 10.02 3.16
CA SER A 94 9.22 8.67 3.74
C SER A 94 8.02 7.84 3.34
N ASP A 95 8.28 6.84 2.52
CA ASP A 95 7.24 6.03 1.90
C ASP A 95 7.42 4.57 2.27
N THR A 96 6.33 3.91 2.63
CA THR A 96 6.36 2.47 2.90
C THR A 96 5.17 1.76 2.28
N ALA A 97 5.45 0.87 1.33
CA ALA A 97 4.47 -0.06 0.79
C ALA A 97 4.74 -1.48 1.31
N LYS A 98 3.69 -2.13 1.82
CA LYS A 98 3.72 -3.55 2.17
C LYS A 98 2.53 -4.28 1.53
N ALA A 99 2.81 -5.40 0.89
CA ALA A 99 1.80 -6.33 0.40
C ALA A 99 2.11 -7.73 0.95
N SER A 100 1.07 -8.53 1.23
CA SER A 100 1.23 -9.92 1.69
C SER A 100 0.02 -10.80 1.35
N GLY A 101 0.25 -11.87 0.59
CA GLY A 101 -0.81 -12.75 0.12
C GLY A 101 -0.38 -14.10 -0.46
N GLU A 102 -1.35 -14.98 -0.77
CA GLU A 102 -1.04 -16.37 -1.17
C GLU A 102 -0.70 -16.54 -2.66
N LYS A 103 -1.03 -15.58 -3.54
CA LYS A 103 -0.90 -15.80 -4.99
C LYS A 103 -0.14 -14.73 -5.75
N SER A 104 -0.32 -13.45 -5.45
CA SER A 104 0.33 -12.37 -6.21
C SER A 104 0.38 -11.09 -5.41
N ASP A 105 1.59 -10.65 -5.08
CA ASP A 105 1.81 -9.43 -4.30
C ASP A 105 2.62 -8.41 -5.08
N THR A 106 2.18 -7.17 -5.02
CA THR A 106 2.93 -6.05 -5.57
C THR A 106 3.00 -4.90 -4.58
N ALA A 107 4.21 -4.58 -4.13
CA ALA A 107 4.50 -3.39 -3.35
C ALA A 107 5.29 -2.39 -4.21
N LYS A 108 4.83 -1.14 -4.26
CA LYS A 108 5.55 -0.04 -4.92
C LYS A 108 5.65 1.17 -3.99
N ALA A 109 6.86 1.67 -3.76
CA ALA A 109 7.13 2.94 -3.07
C ALA A 109 7.90 3.87 -4.02
N SER A 110 7.69 5.18 -3.90
CA SER A 110 8.34 6.20 -4.75
C SER A 110 8.43 7.56 -4.07
N GLY A 111 9.62 8.03 -3.73
CA GLY A 111 9.80 9.29 -3.02
C GLY A 111 11.18 9.94 -3.02
N GLU A 112 11.28 11.20 -2.58
CA GLU A 112 12.53 11.98 -2.73
C GLU A 112 13.61 11.66 -1.66
N LYS A 113 13.27 10.95 -0.57
CA LYS A 113 14.24 10.78 0.53
C LYS A 113 14.39 9.36 1.06
N SER A 114 13.32 8.59 1.21
CA SER A 114 13.43 7.25 1.80
C SER A 114 12.23 6.39 1.43
N ASP A 115 12.51 5.33 0.67
CA ASP A 115 11.48 4.41 0.20
C ASP A 115 11.72 2.99 0.71
N THR A 116 10.63 2.34 1.10
CA THR A 116 10.65 0.92 1.42
C THR A 116 9.47 0.20 0.81
N ALA A 117 9.76 -0.75 -0.07
CA ALA A 117 8.79 -1.70 -0.60
C ALA A 117 9.06 -3.10 -0.05
N LYS A 118 8.02 -3.75 0.50
CA LYS A 118 8.08 -5.15 0.93
C LYS A 118 6.90 -5.95 0.36
N ALA A 119 7.19 -7.05 -0.29
CA ALA A 119 6.20 -8.04 -0.72
C ALA A 119 6.53 -9.41 -0.08
N SER A 120 5.51 -10.20 0.25
CA SER A 120 5.67 -11.52 0.87
C SER A 120 4.49 -12.45 0.57
N GLY A 121 4.71 -13.51 -0.20
CA GLY A 121 3.65 -14.44 -0.59
C GLY A 121 4.08 -15.85 -1.03
N GLU A 122 3.13 -16.74 -1.29
CA GLU A 122 3.44 -18.16 -1.59
C GLU A 122 3.74 -18.45 -3.08
N LYS A 123 3.48 -17.51 -4.00
CA LYS A 123 3.58 -17.80 -5.45
C LYS A 123 4.32 -16.75 -6.27
N SER A 124 4.08 -15.46 -6.06
CA SER A 124 4.67 -14.43 -6.92
C SER A 124 4.71 -13.08 -6.22
N ASP A 125 5.92 -12.59 -5.97
CA ASP A 125 6.13 -11.31 -5.28
C ASP A 125 6.90 -10.32 -6.14
N THR A 126 6.45 -9.07 -6.09
CA THR A 126 7.17 -7.96 -6.71
C THR A 126 7.26 -6.78 -5.76
N ALA A 127 8.48 -6.42 -5.39
CA ALA A 127 8.78 -5.19 -4.66
C ALA A 127 9.55 -4.20 -5.54
N LYS A 128 9.07 -2.96 -5.63
CA LYS A 128 9.76 -1.86 -6.32
C LYS A 128 9.85 -0.63 -5.43
N ALA A 129 11.04 -0.10 -5.24
CA ALA A 129 11.30 1.19 -4.59
C ALA A 129 12.07 2.11 -5.55
N SER A 130 11.84 3.42 -5.49
CA SER A 130 12.48 4.40 -6.38
C SER A 130 12.57 5.79 -5.74
N GLY A 131 13.77 6.27 -5.44
CA GLY A 131 13.95 7.55 -4.78
C GLY A 131 15.32 8.21 -4.87
N GLU A 132 15.41 9.50 -4.55
CA GLU A 132 16.66 10.27 -4.80
C GLU A 132 17.76 10.02 -3.74
N LYS A 133 17.44 9.42 -2.59
CA LYS A 133 18.41 9.31 -1.48
C LYS A 133 18.58 7.90 -0.94
N SER A 134 17.51 7.16 -0.66
CA SER A 134 17.63 5.83 -0.06
C SER A 134 16.46 4.93 -0.43
N ASP A 135 16.74 3.79 -1.05
CA ASP A 135 15.72 2.82 -1.45
C ASP A 135 15.98 1.43 -0.90
N THR A 136 14.92 0.79 -0.44
CA THR A 136 14.95 -0.62 -0.05
C THR A 136 13.77 -1.37 -0.66
N ALA A 137 14.08 -2.39 -1.46
CA ALA A 137 13.11 -3.35 -1.96
C ALA A 137 13.39 -4.74 -1.39
N LYS A 138 12.36 -5.37 -0.80
CA LYS A 138 12.43 -6.77 -0.33
C LYS A 138 11.25 -7.57 -0.86
N ALA A 139 11.51 -8.69 -1.49
CA ALA A 139 10.52 -9.69 -1.88
C ALA A 139 10.90 -11.04 -1.24
N SER A 140 9.91 -11.83 -0.81
CA SER A 140 10.14 -13.16 -0.23
C SER A 140 8.97 -14.10 -0.44
N GLY A 141 9.17 -15.18 -1.20
CA GLY A 141 8.09 -16.10 -1.50
C GLY A 141 8.48 -17.43 -2.13
N GLU A 142 7.71 -18.49 -1.85
CA GLU A 142 8.12 -19.89 -2.08
C GLU A 142 8.36 -20.31 -3.55
N LYS A 143 7.98 -19.47 -4.53
CA LYS A 143 8.01 -19.87 -5.95
C LYS A 143 8.62 -18.84 -6.90
N SER A 144 8.49 -17.53 -6.65
CA SER A 144 9.01 -16.49 -7.56
C SER A 144 9.05 -15.11 -6.92
N ASP A 145 10.23 -14.50 -6.87
CA ASP A 145 10.45 -13.18 -6.29
C ASP A 145 11.17 -12.22 -7.21
N THR A 146 10.73 -10.97 -7.24
CA THR A 146 11.43 -9.87 -7.90
C THR A 146 11.54 -8.67 -6.97
N ALA A 147 12.77 -8.22 -6.73
CA ALA A 147 13.05 -6.98 -6.03
C ALA A 147 13.81 -6.01 -6.95
N LYS A 148 13.33 -4.77 -7.05
CA LYS A 148 14.02 -3.67 -7.74
C LYS A 148 14.07 -2.44 -6.83
N ALA A 149 15.27 -1.95 -6.56
CA ALA A 149 15.52 -0.64 -5.96
C ALA A 149 16.26 0.22 -6.99
N SER A 150 15.99 1.52 -7.05
CA SER A 150 16.67 2.44 -7.97
C SER A 150 16.69 3.86 -7.44
N GLY A 151 17.86 4.34 -7.05
CA GLY A 151 18.04 5.65 -6.46
C GLY A 151 19.43 6.24 -6.61
N GLU A 152 19.53 7.57 -6.43
CA GLU A 152 20.75 8.31 -6.77
C GLU A 152 21.88 8.18 -5.75
N LYS A 153 21.61 7.63 -4.55
CA LYS A 153 22.60 7.61 -3.45
C LYS A 153 22.77 6.28 -2.73
N TYR A 154 21.71 5.52 -2.47
CA TYR A 154 21.79 4.24 -1.76
C TYR A 154 20.64 3.28 -2.13
N ASP A 155 20.97 2.11 -2.70
CA ASP A 155 19.99 1.10 -3.08
C ASP A 155 20.25 -0.24 -2.43
N THR A 156 19.20 -0.89 -1.94
CA THR A 156 19.25 -2.27 -1.46
C THR A 156 18.08 -3.07 -2.02
N ALA A 157 18.39 -4.10 -2.81
CA ALA A 157 17.41 -5.07 -3.29
C ALA A 157 17.69 -6.46 -2.70
N LYS A 158 16.67 -7.10 -2.14
CA LYS A 158 16.74 -8.50 -1.66
C LYS A 158 15.52 -9.27 -2.16
N ALA A 159 15.76 -10.37 -2.86
CA ALA A 159 14.76 -11.39 -3.18
C ALA A 159 15.18 -12.70 -2.53
N SER A 160 14.25 -13.45 -1.95
CA SER A 160 14.55 -14.74 -1.30
C SER A 160 13.35 -15.67 -1.39
N GLY A 161 13.43 -16.65 -2.29
CA GLY A 161 12.43 -17.70 -2.41
C GLY A 161 12.63 -18.88 -1.48
#